data_AF-A0A349JVW8-F1
#
_entry.id   AF-A0A349JVW8-F1
#
_cell.length_a   1.000
_cell.length_b   1.000
_cell.length_c   1.000
_cell.angle_alpha   90.00
_cell.angle_beta   90.00
_cell.angle_gamma   90.00
#
_symmetry.space_group_name_H-M   'P 1'
#
loop_
_entity.id
_entity.type
_entity.pdbx_description
1 polymer ?
#
loop_
_entity_poly.entity_id
_entity_poly.type
_entity_poly.pdbx_seq_one_letter_code
_entity_poly.pdbx_strand_id
1 'polypeptide(L)'
;PHEDAYQALDRLEASGFVERGEIKEYHILASEIIRIYVEGRYDVCALEMTTGEVIEGLHGTGVPEDAVQGFGWFASRCDLVKFAKLRPSPEACGDSLDAARTFVDRTRPREDHLDGGVGFDDGAGFGEPDSADDAGVFAHTKGG
;
A
#
# COMPACT_ATOMS: atom_id res chain seq x y z
N PRO A 1 6.06 -4.04 11.31
CA PRO A 1 6.71 -4.02 9.98
C PRO A 1 6.92 -2.59 9.44
N HIS A 2 5.88 -1.75 9.37
CA HIS A 2 6.04 -0.37 8.89
C HIS A 2 6.82 0.51 9.89
N GLU A 3 6.59 0.32 11.18
CA GLU A 3 7.32 1.04 12.24
C GLU A 3 8.81 0.71 12.26
N ASP A 4 9.17 -0.57 12.07
CA ASP A 4 10.54 -1.03 11.89
C ASP A 4 11.20 -0.39 10.66
N ALA A 5 10.46 -0.31 9.55
CA ALA A 5 10.94 0.34 8.33
C ALA A 5 11.20 1.83 8.54
N TYR A 6 10.29 2.56 9.19
CA TYR A 6 10.52 3.97 9.53
C TYR A 6 11.74 4.16 10.41
N GLN A 7 11.88 3.34 11.45
CA GLN A 7 13.03 3.44 12.36
C GLN A 7 14.35 3.14 11.63
N ALA A 8 14.37 2.18 10.71
CA ALA A 8 15.54 1.87 9.90
C ALA A 8 15.88 3.01 8.93
N LEU A 9 14.87 3.61 8.27
CA LEU A 9 15.06 4.76 7.38
C LEU A 9 15.57 6.00 8.13
N ASP A 10 15.07 6.25 9.35
CA ASP A 10 15.52 7.33 10.22
C ASP A 10 16.99 7.16 10.64
N ARG A 11 17.36 5.94 11.06
CA ARG A 11 18.77 5.61 11.35
C ARG A 11 19.66 5.75 10.12
N LEU A 12 19.16 5.40 8.93
CA LEU A 12 19.90 5.55 7.68
C LEU A 12 20.12 7.03 7.34
N GLU A 13 19.11 7.88 7.52
CA GLU A 13 19.24 9.33 7.34
C GLU A 13 20.26 9.93 8.33
N ALA A 14 20.17 9.56 9.60
CA ALA A 14 21.04 10.04 10.67
C ALA A 14 22.47 9.45 10.65
N SER A 15 22.73 8.46 9.79
CA SER A 15 24.03 7.76 9.72
C SER A 15 25.19 8.63 9.22
N GLY A 16 24.91 9.74 8.54
CA GLY A 16 25.90 10.61 7.90
C GLY A 16 26.59 10.02 6.66
N PHE A 17 26.08 8.91 6.09
CA PHE A 17 26.68 8.32 4.87
C PHE A 17 26.74 9.32 3.71
N VAL A 18 25.68 10.11 3.52
CA VAL A 18 25.61 11.12 2.45
C VAL A 18 26.69 12.19 2.62
N GLU A 19 26.89 12.67 3.85
CA GLU A 19 27.89 13.70 4.17
C GLU A 19 29.33 13.19 3.98
N ARG A 20 29.56 11.91 4.26
CA ARG A 20 30.86 11.24 4.04
C ARG A 20 31.10 10.83 2.59
N GLY A 21 30.13 11.05 1.69
CA GLY A 21 30.22 10.65 0.29
C GLY A 21 30.02 9.14 0.06
N GLU A 22 29.55 8.40 1.07
CA GLU A 22 29.26 6.97 1.03
C GLU A 22 27.86 6.70 0.43
N ILE A 23 27.59 7.37 -0.70
CA ILE A 23 26.28 7.37 -1.39
C ILE A 23 25.87 5.96 -1.84
N LYS A 24 26.84 5.14 -2.22
CA LYS A 24 26.58 3.76 -2.64
C LYS A 24 26.01 2.92 -1.50
N GLU A 25 26.65 2.96 -0.34
CA GLU A 25 26.20 2.22 0.85
C GLU A 25 24.82 2.72 1.30
N TYR A 26 24.61 4.05 1.28
CA TYR A 26 23.33 4.66 1.58
C TYR A 26 22.18 4.07 0.73
N HIS A 27 22.37 3.99 -0.59
CA HIS A 27 21.36 3.45 -1.50
C HIS A 27 21.19 1.92 -1.40
N ILE A 28 22.25 1.17 -1.12
CA ILE A 28 22.16 -0.28 -0.89
C ILE A 28 21.30 -0.55 0.35
N LEU A 29 21.59 0.14 1.46
CA LEU A 29 20.84 0.00 2.71
C LEU A 29 19.40 0.47 2.58
N ALA A 30 19.16 1.60 1.89
CA ALA A 30 17.79 2.06 1.63
C ALA A 30 16.95 1.02 0.90
N SER A 31 17.51 0.43 -0.17
CA SER A 31 16.84 -0.62 -0.95
C SER A 31 16.58 -1.87 -0.11
N GLU A 32 17.54 -2.28 0.71
CA GLU A 32 17.41 -3.43 1.61
C GLU A 32 16.29 -3.24 2.63
N ILE A 33 16.20 -2.07 3.28
CA ILE A 33 15.15 -1.74 4.25
C ILE A 33 13.76 -1.88 3.62
N ILE A 34 13.56 -1.32 2.42
CA ILE A 34 12.27 -1.40 1.73
C ILE A 34 11.96 -2.81 1.26
N ARG A 35 12.96 -3.58 0.81
CA ARG A 35 12.77 -4.98 0.43
C ARG A 35 12.34 -5.81 1.63
N ILE A 36 13.03 -5.71 2.78
CA ILE A 36 12.63 -6.38 4.04
C ILE A 36 11.18 -6.04 4.42
N TYR A 37 10.81 -4.76 4.29
CA TYR A 37 9.43 -4.34 4.54
C TYR A 37 8.43 -5.01 3.59
N VAL A 38 8.75 -5.10 2.29
CA VAL A 38 7.92 -5.79 1.30
C VAL A 38 7.78 -7.27 1.62
N GLU A 39 8.87 -7.96 1.97
CA GLU A 39 8.81 -9.39 2.34
C GLU A 39 7.91 -9.62 3.54
N GLY A 40 8.12 -8.83 4.61
CA GLY A 40 7.34 -8.95 5.83
C GLY A 40 5.87 -8.57 5.70
N ARG A 41 5.50 -7.80 4.67
CA ARG A 41 4.12 -7.32 4.47
C ARG A 41 3.32 -8.11 3.44
N TYR A 42 3.98 -8.56 2.38
CA TYR A 42 3.35 -9.09 1.17
C TYR A 42 3.76 -10.53 0.85
N ASP A 43 4.62 -11.17 1.65
CA ASP A 43 5.14 -12.52 1.41
C ASP A 43 5.83 -12.67 0.05
N VAL A 44 6.39 -11.56 -0.45
CA VAL A 44 7.19 -11.50 -1.68
C VAL A 44 8.65 -11.57 -1.28
N CYS A 45 9.44 -12.55 -1.76
CA CYS A 45 10.88 -12.69 -1.46
C CYS A 45 11.75 -11.58 -2.10
N ALA A 46 11.47 -10.33 -1.76
CA ALA A 46 12.03 -9.14 -2.36
C ALA A 46 13.54 -9.01 -2.18
N LEU A 47 14.18 -9.65 -1.20
CA LEU A 47 15.64 -9.64 -1.09
C LEU A 47 16.31 -10.53 -2.15
N GLU A 48 15.64 -11.59 -2.57
CA GLU A 48 16.16 -12.57 -3.55
C GLU A 48 15.72 -12.25 -5.00
N MET A 49 14.70 -11.41 -5.16
CA MET A 49 14.11 -11.07 -6.44
C MET A 49 14.75 -9.83 -7.09
N THR A 50 14.72 -9.76 -8.42
CA THR A 50 15.07 -8.53 -9.13
C THR A 50 14.01 -7.45 -8.95
N THR A 51 14.35 -6.18 -9.17
CA THR A 51 13.41 -5.05 -9.07
C THR A 51 12.14 -5.27 -9.90
N GLY A 52 12.27 -5.81 -11.12
CA GLY A 52 11.12 -6.13 -11.98
C GLY A 52 10.23 -7.23 -11.40
N GLU A 53 10.83 -8.29 -10.86
CA GLU A 53 10.07 -9.37 -10.22
C GLU A 53 9.34 -8.90 -8.96
N VAL A 54 9.96 -8.01 -8.16
CA VAL A 54 9.29 -7.43 -6.98
C VAL A 54 8.09 -6.59 -7.39
N ILE A 55 8.21 -5.77 -8.44
CA ILE A 55 7.10 -4.98 -9.00
C ILE A 55 5.94 -5.90 -9.40
N GLU A 56 6.22 -6.96 -10.15
CA GLU A 56 5.19 -7.93 -10.56
C GLU A 56 4.55 -8.64 -9.35
N GLY A 57 5.35 -8.98 -8.33
CA GLY A 57 4.84 -9.53 -7.07
C GLY A 57 3.89 -8.57 -6.35
N LEU A 58 4.22 -7.27 -6.32
CA LEU A 58 3.40 -6.23 -5.68
C LEU A 58 2.08 -5.98 -6.43
N HIS A 59 2.06 -6.08 -7.76
CA HIS A 59 0.80 -5.99 -8.53
C HIS A 59 -0.20 -7.09 -8.13
N GLY A 60 0.29 -8.26 -7.69
CA GLY A 60 -0.54 -9.37 -7.21
C GLY A 60 -1.12 -9.21 -5.81
N THR A 61 -0.71 -8.21 -5.03
CA THR A 61 -1.05 -8.11 -3.60
C THR A 61 -2.06 -7.03 -3.26
N GLY A 62 -2.58 -6.31 -4.25
CA GLY A 62 -3.54 -5.22 -4.07
C GLY A 62 -2.92 -3.91 -3.57
N VAL A 63 -1.60 -3.76 -3.69
CA VAL A 63 -0.90 -2.49 -3.51
C VAL A 63 -1.41 -1.49 -4.55
N PRO A 64 -1.69 -0.23 -4.17
CA PRO A 64 -2.13 0.76 -5.14
C PRO A 64 -1.04 1.05 -6.17
N GLU A 65 -1.44 1.19 -7.43
CA GLU A 65 -0.55 1.37 -8.60
C GLU A 65 0.41 2.56 -8.42
N ASP A 66 -0.03 3.67 -7.80
CA ASP A 66 0.86 4.81 -7.52
C ASP A 66 2.01 4.44 -6.57
N ALA A 67 1.75 3.58 -5.58
CA ALA A 67 2.79 3.09 -4.68
C ALA A 67 3.75 2.13 -5.39
N VAL A 68 3.25 1.25 -6.27
CA VAL A 68 4.12 0.35 -7.04
C VAL A 68 5.03 1.14 -7.99
N GLN A 69 4.50 2.16 -8.67
CA GLN A 69 5.30 3.07 -9.49
C GLN A 69 6.35 3.82 -8.66
N GLY A 70 5.98 4.30 -7.47
CA GLY A 70 6.91 4.92 -6.52
C GLY A 70 8.04 3.99 -6.10
N PHE A 71 7.72 2.74 -5.77
CA PHE A 71 8.72 1.71 -5.48
C PHE A 71 9.64 1.45 -6.68
N GLY A 72 9.09 1.28 -7.88
CA GLY A 72 9.87 1.01 -9.07
C GLY A 72 10.85 2.14 -9.41
N TRP A 73 10.42 3.39 -9.29
CA TRP A 73 11.30 4.54 -9.45
C TRP A 73 12.42 4.58 -8.40
N PHE A 74 12.08 4.36 -7.13
CA PHE A 74 13.04 4.31 -6.03
C PHE A 74 14.09 3.20 -6.24
N ALA A 75 13.63 1.97 -6.51
CA ALA A 75 14.48 0.81 -6.69
C ALA A 75 15.40 0.97 -7.90
N SER A 76 14.88 1.51 -9.01
CA SER A 76 15.69 1.81 -10.21
C SER A 76 16.85 2.77 -9.90
N ARG A 77 16.60 3.82 -9.09
CA ARG A 77 17.69 4.73 -8.67
C ARG A 77 18.72 4.03 -7.81
N CYS A 78 18.30 3.20 -6.86
CA CYS A 78 19.23 2.42 -6.03
C CYS A 78 20.09 1.49 -6.88
N ASP A 79 19.51 0.80 -7.87
CA ASP A 79 20.25 -0.04 -8.81
C ASP A 79 21.28 0.77 -9.62
N LEU A 80 20.88 1.93 -10.18
CA LEU A 80 21.81 2.79 -10.92
C LEU A 80 23.00 3.25 -10.08
N VAL A 81 22.78 3.58 -8.81
CA VAL A 81 23.86 3.96 -7.88
C VAL A 81 24.73 2.76 -7.52
N LYS A 82 24.14 1.59 -7.24
CA LYS A 82 24.87 0.33 -6.95
C LYS A 82 25.82 -0.05 -8.07
N PHE A 83 25.37 0.08 -9.32
CA PHE A 83 26.18 -0.17 -10.52
C PHE A 83 27.06 1.02 -10.93
N ALA A 84 27.17 2.06 -10.09
CA ALA A 84 27.96 3.27 -10.29
C ALA A 84 27.64 4.04 -11.58
N LYS A 85 26.43 3.83 -12.13
CA LYS A 85 25.93 4.53 -13.33
C LYS A 85 25.38 5.92 -13.00
N LEU A 86 25.09 6.18 -11.72
CA LEU A 86 24.57 7.45 -11.22
C LEU A 86 25.33 7.88 -9.96
N ARG A 87 25.65 9.17 -9.85
CA ARG A 87 26.12 9.80 -8.61
C ARG A 87 25.14 10.90 -8.20
N PRO A 88 24.14 10.59 -7.36
CA PRO A 88 23.14 11.56 -6.94
C PRO A 88 23.77 12.64 -6.05
N SER A 89 23.20 13.85 -6.12
CA SER A 89 23.47 14.91 -5.15
C SER A 89 22.89 14.52 -3.78
N PRO A 90 23.33 15.18 -2.69
CA PRO A 90 22.71 14.99 -1.36
C PRO A 90 21.20 15.19 -1.38
N GLU A 91 20.72 16.19 -2.14
CA GLU A 91 19.29 16.44 -2.35
C GLU A 91 18.58 15.24 -3.00
N ALA A 92 19.15 14.69 -4.08
CA ALA A 92 18.60 13.51 -4.76
C ALA A 92 18.65 12.23 -3.90
N CYS A 93 19.57 12.15 -2.92
CA CYS A 93 19.58 11.10 -1.92
C CYS A 93 18.39 11.26 -0.95
N GLY A 94 18.09 12.50 -0.55
CA GLY A 94 16.90 12.86 0.20
C GLY A 94 15.61 12.48 -0.53
N ASP A 95 15.49 12.84 -1.81
CA ASP A 95 14.32 12.47 -2.64
C ASP A 95 14.10 10.96 -2.72
N SER A 96 15.20 10.18 -2.72
CA SER A 96 15.11 8.72 -2.76
C SER A 96 14.59 8.16 -1.45
N LEU A 97 15.02 8.74 -0.32
CA LEU A 97 14.54 8.35 0.99
C LEU A 97 13.09 8.77 1.22
N ASP A 98 12.70 9.95 0.72
CA ASP A 98 11.31 10.41 0.77
C ASP A 98 10.36 9.48 0.00
N ALA A 99 10.76 9.06 -1.21
CA ALA A 99 9.97 8.09 -1.96
C ALA A 99 9.87 6.73 -1.25
N ALA A 100 10.95 6.29 -0.60
CA ALA A 100 10.94 5.08 0.23
C ALA A 100 9.95 5.21 1.42
N ARG A 101 9.98 6.35 2.13
CA ARG A 101 9.05 6.66 3.22
C ARG A 101 7.60 6.74 2.73
N THR A 102 7.37 7.39 1.60
CA THR A 102 6.05 7.50 0.96
C THR A 102 5.50 6.14 0.58
N PHE A 103 6.33 5.24 0.04
CA PHE A 103 5.92 3.88 -0.25
C PHE A 103 5.44 3.16 1.02
N VAL A 104 6.20 3.22 2.13
CA VAL A 104 5.79 2.63 3.41
C VAL A 104 4.49 3.25 3.93
N ASP A 105 4.33 4.57 3.85
CA ASP A 105 3.11 5.28 4.29
C ASP A 105 1.87 4.84 3.52
N ARG A 106 1.99 4.73 2.19
CA ARG A 106 0.89 4.34 1.30
C ARG A 106 0.50 2.87 1.44
N THR A 107 1.40 2.04 1.94
CA THR A 107 1.22 0.58 2.03
C THR A 107 1.05 0.08 3.46
N ARG A 108 1.16 0.97 4.45
CA ARG A 108 0.95 0.61 5.86
C ARG A 108 -0.45 0.00 6.00
N PRO A 109 -0.63 -0.98 6.90
CA PRO A 109 -1.96 -1.43 7.25
C PRO A 109 -2.78 -0.20 7.64
N ARG A 110 -3.86 0.08 6.91
CA ARG A 110 -4.87 0.96 7.48
C ARG A 110 -5.31 0.24 8.74
N GLU A 111 -5.32 0.95 9.86
CA GLU A 111 -6.11 0.49 10.99
C GLU A 111 -7.54 0.49 10.47
N ASP A 112 -7.96 -0.63 9.89
CA ASP A 112 -9.35 -0.91 9.65
C ASP A 112 -9.95 -0.91 11.05
N HIS A 113 -10.50 0.25 11.39
CA HIS A 113 -11.33 0.45 12.56
C HIS A 113 -12.19 -0.80 12.68
N LEU A 114 -11.96 -1.55 13.77
CA LEU A 114 -12.90 -2.56 14.22
C LEU A 114 -14.26 -1.84 14.27
N ASP A 115 -15.09 -2.06 13.26
CA ASP A 115 -16.52 -1.77 13.30
C ASP A 115 -17.12 -2.74 14.31
N GLY A 116 -16.89 -2.40 15.58
CA GLY A 116 -17.63 -2.91 16.70
C GLY A 116 -18.91 -2.10 16.82
N GLY A 117 -20.02 -2.70 16.39
CA GLY A 117 -21.39 -2.27 16.66
C GLY A 117 -22.08 -1.74 15.41
N VAL A 118 -23.16 -2.35 14.91
CA VAL A 118 -24.36 -2.72 15.67
C VAL A 118 -24.98 -3.97 15.07
N GLY A 119 -25.28 -4.96 15.91
CA GLY A 119 -26.16 -6.06 15.55
C GLY A 119 -27.56 -5.52 15.26
N PHE A 120 -28.10 -5.85 14.10
CA PHE A 120 -29.54 -5.88 13.88
C PHE A 120 -29.96 -7.34 13.85
N ASP A 121 -30.34 -7.83 15.02
CA ASP A 121 -31.22 -8.96 15.18
C ASP A 121 -32.61 -8.58 14.64
N ASP A 122 -32.81 -8.61 13.32
CA ASP A 122 -34.16 -8.63 12.77
C ASP A 122 -34.73 -10.06 12.85
N GLY A 123 -34.91 -10.49 14.10
CA GLY A 123 -35.81 -11.56 14.47
C GLY A 123 -37.25 -11.06 14.36
N ALA A 124 -37.79 -11.01 13.14
CA ALA A 124 -39.21 -10.83 12.89
C ALA A 124 -39.77 -12.06 12.15
N GLY A 125 -39.89 -13.15 12.90
CA GLY A 125 -40.86 -14.20 12.59
C GLY A 125 -42.24 -13.80 13.14
N PHE A 126 -43.14 -13.39 12.25
CA PHE A 126 -44.60 -13.33 12.40
C PHE A 126 -45.09 -13.02 10.97
N GLY A 127 -45.73 -13.89 10.21
CA GLY A 127 -46.74 -14.88 10.50
C GLY A 127 -47.77 -14.70 9.38
N GLU A 128 -47.91 -15.68 8.49
CA GLU A 128 -49.06 -15.72 7.57
C GLU A 128 -50.35 -15.76 8.39
N PRO A 129 -51.38 -15.02 7.96
CA PRO A 129 -52.62 -15.71 7.67
C PRO A 129 -53.31 -15.25 6.37
N ASP A 130 -53.57 -16.27 5.56
CA ASP A 130 -54.75 -16.60 4.76
C ASP A 130 -56.03 -15.72 4.83
N SER A 131 -56.71 -15.65 3.67
CA SER A 131 -58.11 -15.25 3.41
C SER A 131 -58.44 -13.75 3.48
N ALA A 132 -59.40 -13.18 2.76
CA ALA A 132 -60.18 -13.42 1.53
C ALA A 132 -61.18 -12.23 1.47
N ASP A 133 -61.75 -11.94 0.28
CA ASP A 133 -62.95 -11.09 0.06
C ASP A 133 -62.77 -9.57 0.28
N ASP A 134 -63.45 -8.64 -0.39
CA ASP A 134 -64.36 -8.54 -1.53
C ASP A 134 -64.64 -7.02 -1.71
N ALA A 135 -65.18 -6.64 -2.86
CA ALA A 135 -65.92 -5.40 -3.15
C ALA A 135 -65.18 -4.12 -3.60
N GLY A 136 -65.17 -3.96 -4.93
CA GLY A 136 -65.68 -2.77 -5.65
C GLY A 136 -64.84 -1.48 -5.63
N VAL A 137 -65.01 -0.50 -6.52
CA VAL A 137 -65.89 -0.28 -7.68
C VAL A 137 -65.39 1.07 -8.28
N PHE A 138 -65.29 1.17 -9.62
CA PHE A 138 -65.29 2.41 -10.46
C PHE A 138 -64.04 3.34 -10.36
N ALA A 139 -63.58 4.08 -11.39
CA ALA A 139 -64.06 4.37 -12.74
C ALA A 139 -62.89 4.82 -13.66
N HIS A 140 -63.17 4.68 -14.97
CA HIS A 140 -62.47 5.26 -16.11
C HIS A 140 -62.25 6.79 -16.05
N THR A 141 -61.11 7.25 -16.59
CA THR A 141 -61.10 8.28 -17.66
C THR A 141 -59.98 7.98 -18.67
N LYS A 142 -60.36 7.78 -19.94
CA LYS A 142 -59.47 7.74 -21.10
C LYS A 142 -58.97 9.14 -21.46
N GLY A 143 -57.76 9.22 -22.00
CA GLY A 143 -57.29 10.33 -22.84
C GLY A 143 -56.45 9.76 -23.98
N GLY A 144 -56.98 9.80 -25.21
CA GLY A 144 -56.40 9.27 -26.44
C GLY A 144 -57.46 9.18 -27.52
#